data_AF-A0A2A9NHC1-F1
#
_entry.id   AF-A0A2A9NHC1-F1
#
_cell.length_a   1.000
_cell.length_b   1.000
_cell.length_c   1.000
_cell.angle_alpha   90.00
_cell.angle_beta   90.00
_cell.angle_gamma   90.00
#
_symmetry.space_group_name_H-M   'P 1'
#
loop_
_entity.id
_entity.type
_entity.pdbx_description
1 polymer ?
#
loop_
_entity_poly.entity_id
_entity_poly.type
_entity_poly.pdbx_seq_one_letter_code
_entity_poly.pdbx_strand_id
1 'polypeptide(L)'
;MSTALPTSLSNFSSAIDCLDPSGTNWIIFQYCFTIAVKQKKVWGQFDGSNQKHTAKNDATNTEKIEHKKLLAAWQEQEDMALYLLTQKLPDSIFVKYMHKETVADVWSTLVLEFTKKSMIMKLNLHSEFMALHYKKGANLCIEFD
;
A
#
# COMPACT_ATOMS: atom_id res chain seq x y z
N MET A 1 -21.87 9.80 -31.01
CA MET A 1 -20.42 9.60 -31.08
C MET A 1 -19.95 9.18 -29.70
N SER A 2 -19.71 7.88 -29.50
CA SER A 2 -19.27 7.30 -28.23
C SER A 2 -17.90 7.84 -27.83
N THR A 3 -17.77 8.37 -26.61
CA THR A 3 -16.47 8.52 -25.96
C THR A 3 -16.33 7.39 -24.95
N ALA A 4 -15.40 6.49 -25.25
CA ALA A 4 -15.10 5.32 -24.43
C ALA A 4 -14.63 5.76 -23.03
N LEU A 5 -15.24 5.18 -21.98
CA LEU A 5 -14.72 5.30 -20.61
C LEU A 5 -13.29 4.73 -20.58
N PRO A 6 -12.30 5.46 -20.05
CA PRO A 6 -10.99 4.90 -19.87
C PRO A 6 -11.04 3.82 -18.78
N THR A 7 -10.82 2.60 -19.26
CA THR A 7 -10.36 1.37 -18.62
C THR A 7 -9.95 1.53 -17.15
N SER A 8 -10.69 0.84 -16.26
CA SER A 8 -10.60 0.75 -14.78
C SER A 8 -9.22 0.84 -14.10
N LEU A 9 -8.10 0.65 -14.81
CA LEU A 9 -6.73 0.78 -14.29
C LEU A 9 -6.20 2.24 -14.39
N SER A 10 -6.54 2.95 -15.46
CA SER A 10 -6.13 4.36 -15.65
C SER A 10 -6.71 5.26 -14.55
N ASN A 11 -7.98 5.03 -14.17
CA ASN A 11 -8.63 5.73 -13.08
C ASN A 11 -7.99 5.43 -11.70
N PHE A 12 -7.48 4.21 -11.50
CA PHE A 12 -6.75 3.84 -10.27
C PHE A 12 -5.44 4.63 -10.15
N SER A 13 -4.71 4.77 -11.26
CA SER A 13 -3.44 5.48 -11.26
C SER A 13 -3.61 6.99 -11.06
N SER A 14 -4.67 7.60 -11.58
CA SER A 14 -4.95 9.01 -11.36
C SER A 14 -5.57 9.34 -9.99
N ALA A 15 -6.24 8.37 -9.34
CA ALA A 15 -7.01 8.63 -8.12
C ALA A 15 -6.22 8.50 -6.80
N ILE A 16 -5.04 7.90 -6.82
CA ILE A 16 -4.23 7.63 -5.62
C ILE A 16 -2.85 8.21 -5.81
N ASP A 17 -2.44 9.09 -4.91
CA ASP A 17 -1.08 9.60 -4.90
C ASP A 17 -0.07 8.50 -4.53
N CYS A 18 1.14 8.59 -5.06
CA CYS A 18 2.22 7.68 -4.69
C CYS A 18 2.58 7.87 -3.20
N LEU A 19 3.03 6.80 -2.56
CA LEU A 19 3.49 6.87 -1.17
C LEU A 19 4.69 7.82 -1.05
N ASP A 20 4.60 8.80 -0.17
CA ASP A 20 5.72 9.68 0.15
C ASP A 20 6.74 8.89 0.99
N PRO A 21 8.04 8.84 0.62
CA PRO A 21 9.08 8.16 1.40
C PRO A 21 9.20 8.62 2.87
N SER A 22 8.81 9.87 3.15
CA SER A 22 8.74 10.43 4.52
C SER A 22 7.59 9.85 5.35
N GLY A 23 6.56 9.33 4.69
CA GLY A 23 5.34 8.81 5.30
C GLY A 23 4.29 9.86 5.66
N THR A 24 4.45 11.10 5.18
CA THR A 24 3.53 12.21 5.46
C THR A 24 2.11 11.91 4.96
N ASN A 25 1.97 11.29 3.79
CA ASN A 25 0.66 10.92 3.23
C ASN A 25 0.19 9.50 3.61
N TRP A 26 0.89 8.80 4.52
CA TRP A 26 0.65 7.37 4.79
C TRP A 26 -0.81 7.03 5.09
N ILE A 27 -1.46 7.79 5.96
CA ILE A 27 -2.84 7.51 6.40
C ILE A 27 -3.83 7.59 5.23
N ILE A 28 -3.70 8.63 4.40
CA ILE A 28 -4.56 8.83 3.23
C ILE A 28 -4.25 7.77 2.17
N PHE A 29 -2.96 7.53 1.92
CA PHE A 29 -2.49 6.49 1.02
C PHE A 29 -3.06 5.12 1.39
N GLN A 30 -2.88 4.69 2.64
CA GLN A 30 -3.34 3.39 3.11
C GLN A 30 -4.85 3.22 2.94
N TYR A 31 -5.63 4.26 3.27
CA TYR A 31 -7.08 4.24 3.14
C TYR A 31 -7.52 4.14 1.67
N CYS A 32 -7.02 5.02 0.81
CA CYS A 32 -7.37 5.05 -0.62
C CYS A 32 -6.90 3.79 -1.35
N PHE A 33 -5.68 3.32 -1.07
CA PHE A 33 -5.13 2.10 -1.63
C PHE A 33 -5.96 0.87 -1.24
N THR A 34 -6.36 0.77 0.03
CA THR A 34 -7.23 -0.31 0.52
C THR A 34 -8.57 -0.36 -0.22
N ILE A 35 -9.23 0.80 -0.41
CA ILE A 35 -10.51 0.88 -1.15
C ILE A 35 -10.33 0.36 -2.57
N ALA A 36 -9.26 0.80 -3.22
CA ALA A 36 -9.04 0.52 -4.62
C ALA A 36 -8.61 -0.94 -4.87
N VAL A 37 -7.80 -1.52 -3.98
CA VAL A 37 -7.48 -2.95 -3.98
C VAL A 37 -8.73 -3.82 -3.72
N LYS A 38 -9.62 -3.40 -2.82
CA LYS A 38 -10.90 -4.07 -2.59
C LYS A 38 -11.80 -4.03 -3.83
N GLN A 39 -11.83 -2.91 -4.56
CA GLN A 39 -12.53 -2.81 -5.84
C GLN A 39 -11.99 -3.81 -6.89
N LYS A 40 -10.67 -4.07 -6.87
CA LYS A 40 -10.01 -5.06 -7.74
C LYS A 40 -10.13 -6.50 -7.24
N LYS A 41 -10.77 -6.74 -6.08
CA LYS A 41 -10.98 -8.06 -5.48
C LYS A 41 -9.69 -8.84 -5.14
N VAL A 42 -8.57 -8.15 -4.94
CA VAL A 42 -7.28 -8.77 -4.56
C VAL A 42 -6.87 -8.49 -3.11
N TRP A 43 -7.75 -7.91 -2.30
CA TRP A 43 -7.47 -7.59 -0.89
C TRP A 43 -7.05 -8.81 -0.06
N GLY A 44 -7.54 -10.01 -0.40
CA GLY A 44 -7.16 -11.26 0.27
C GLY A 44 -5.66 -11.58 0.20
N GLN A 45 -4.94 -11.04 -0.80
CA GLN A 45 -3.48 -11.19 -0.89
C GLN A 45 -2.73 -10.22 0.03
N PHE A 46 -3.35 -9.11 0.42
CA PHE A 46 -2.74 -8.10 1.28
C PHE A 46 -2.98 -8.38 2.76
N ASP A 47 -4.18 -8.86 3.13
CA ASP A 47 -4.51 -9.20 4.52
C ASP A 47 -4.06 -10.60 4.95
N GLY A 48 -3.57 -11.40 4.00
CA GLY A 48 -3.10 -12.77 4.23
C GLY A 48 -4.21 -13.81 4.36
N SER A 49 -5.48 -13.44 4.12
CA SER A 49 -6.61 -14.39 4.13
C SER A 49 -6.55 -15.37 2.97
N ASN A 50 -5.94 -14.98 1.85
CA ASN A 50 -5.72 -15.83 0.69
C ASN A 50 -4.32 -16.44 0.71
N GLN A 51 -4.10 -17.42 1.58
CA GLN A 51 -2.80 -18.06 1.71
C GLN A 51 -2.47 -18.94 0.49
N LYS A 52 -1.19 -18.99 0.14
CA LYS A 52 -0.67 -19.88 -0.90
C LYS A 52 -1.06 -21.33 -0.61
N HIS A 53 -1.72 -21.97 -1.57
CA HIS A 53 -2.13 -23.37 -1.45
C HIS A 53 -0.90 -24.28 -1.35
N THR A 54 -0.83 -25.07 -0.27
CA THR A 54 0.21 -26.07 -0.06
C THR A 54 -0.28 -27.45 -0.52
N ALA A 55 0.58 -28.17 -1.24
CA ALA A 55 0.24 -29.50 -1.74
C ALA A 55 0.06 -30.48 -0.58
N LYS A 56 -1.00 -31.30 -0.62
CA LYS A 56 -1.14 -32.45 0.29
C LYS A 56 -0.18 -33.57 -0.16
N ASN A 57 0.52 -34.15 0.81
CA ASN A 57 1.56 -35.17 0.56
C ASN A 57 1.01 -36.46 -0.08
N ASP A 58 -0.26 -36.80 0.16
CA ASP A 58 -0.92 -38.02 -0.36
C ASP A 58 -1.97 -37.76 -1.45
N ALA A 59 -1.79 -36.73 -2.26
CA ALA A 59 -2.77 -36.37 -3.31
C ALA A 59 -2.75 -37.32 -4.51
N THR A 60 -3.93 -37.75 -4.94
CA THR A 60 -4.16 -38.46 -6.22
C THR A 60 -3.79 -37.59 -7.43
N ASN A 61 -3.58 -38.20 -8.60
CA ASN A 61 -3.19 -37.46 -9.81
C ASN A 61 -4.23 -36.40 -10.22
N THR A 62 -5.51 -36.65 -9.99
CA THR A 62 -6.60 -35.69 -10.24
C THR A 62 -6.52 -34.48 -9.32
N GLU A 63 -6.32 -34.70 -8.02
CA GLU A 63 -6.16 -33.63 -7.02
C GLU A 63 -4.90 -32.79 -7.29
N LYS A 64 -3.83 -33.38 -7.82
CA LYS A 64 -2.62 -32.65 -8.24
C LYS A 64 -2.89 -31.70 -9.41
N ILE A 65 -3.75 -32.07 -10.36
CA ILE A 65 -4.11 -31.21 -11.50
C ILE A 65 -4.96 -30.03 -11.02
N GLU A 66 -5.94 -30.28 -10.15
CA GLU A 66 -6.77 -29.23 -9.56
C GLU A 66 -5.94 -28.29 -8.67
N HIS A 67 -5.04 -28.83 -7.86
CA HIS A 67 -4.12 -28.04 -7.03
C HIS A 67 -3.23 -27.12 -7.87
N LYS A 68 -2.70 -27.59 -9.01
CA LYS A 68 -1.94 -26.74 -9.94
C LYS A 68 -2.77 -25.60 -10.51
N LYS A 69 -4.04 -25.86 -10.85
CA LYS A 69 -4.96 -24.84 -11.36
C LYS A 69 -5.26 -23.78 -10.29
N LEU A 70 -5.48 -24.19 -9.05
CA LEU A 70 -5.69 -23.28 -7.92
C LEU A 70 -4.43 -22.44 -7.63
N LEU A 71 -3.24 -23.05 -7.68
CA LEU A 71 -1.97 -22.34 -7.55
C LEU A 71 -1.77 -21.29 -8.65
N ALA A 72 -2.09 -21.62 -9.90
CA ALA A 72 -1.97 -20.68 -11.01
C ALA A 72 -2.92 -19.48 -10.85
N ALA A 73 -4.17 -19.72 -10.45
CA ALA A 73 -5.14 -18.66 -10.18
C ALA A 73 -4.72 -17.79 -8.97
N TRP A 74 -4.15 -18.40 -7.94
CA TRP A 74 -3.59 -17.66 -6.80
C TRP A 74 -2.40 -16.80 -7.23
N GLN A 75 -1.48 -17.33 -8.02
CA GLN A 75 -0.31 -16.60 -8.53
C GLN A 75 -0.71 -15.41 -9.40
N GLU A 76 -1.72 -15.56 -10.26
CA GLU A 76 -2.24 -14.46 -11.07
C GLU A 76 -2.76 -13.31 -10.19
N GLN A 77 -3.44 -13.62 -9.09
CA GLN A 77 -3.90 -12.61 -8.13
C GLN A 77 -2.74 -11.98 -7.36
N GLU A 78 -1.73 -12.76 -7.01
CA GLU A 78 -0.51 -12.28 -6.34
C GLU A 78 0.28 -11.33 -7.25
N ASP A 79 0.48 -11.69 -8.51
CA ASP A 79 1.17 -10.87 -9.52
C ASP A 79 0.40 -9.56 -9.77
N MET A 80 -0.93 -9.61 -9.82
CA MET A 80 -1.76 -8.42 -9.93
C MET A 80 -1.67 -7.53 -8.69
N ALA A 81 -1.67 -8.12 -7.49
CA ALA A 81 -1.52 -7.39 -6.24
C ALA A 81 -0.15 -6.69 -6.16
N LEU A 82 0.92 -7.40 -6.53
CA LEU A 82 2.27 -6.85 -6.59
C LEU A 82 2.37 -5.72 -7.63
N TYR A 83 1.76 -5.89 -8.79
CA TYR A 83 1.72 -4.85 -9.83
C TYR A 83 1.01 -3.57 -9.38
N LEU A 84 -0.11 -3.68 -8.68
CA LEU A 84 -0.80 -2.51 -8.11
C LEU A 84 0.06 -1.80 -7.07
N LEU A 85 0.85 -2.55 -6.30
CA LEU A 85 1.74 -2.00 -5.30
C LEU A 85 2.92 -1.26 -5.94
N THR A 86 3.56 -1.83 -6.97
CA THR A 86 4.69 -1.18 -7.67
C THR A 86 4.29 0.10 -8.39
N GLN A 87 3.04 0.21 -8.86
CA GLN A 87 2.54 1.46 -9.44
C GLN A 87 2.48 2.64 -8.45
N LYS A 88 2.41 2.35 -7.14
CA LYS A 88 2.10 3.33 -6.10
C LYS A 88 3.19 3.48 -5.04
N LEU A 89 4.20 2.63 -5.08
CA LEU A 89 5.40 2.74 -4.26
C LEU A 89 6.54 3.39 -5.03
N PRO A 90 7.30 4.31 -4.42
CA PRO A 90 8.58 4.74 -4.96
C PRO A 90 9.60 3.59 -5.00
N ASP A 91 10.49 3.61 -6.01
CA ASP A 91 11.54 2.60 -6.18
C ASP A 91 12.42 2.43 -4.92
N SER A 92 12.72 3.53 -4.23
CA SER A 92 13.53 3.52 -2.99
C SER A 92 12.92 2.72 -1.85
N ILE A 93 11.59 2.58 -1.85
CA ILE A 93 10.83 1.80 -0.90
C ILE A 93 10.69 0.37 -1.41
N PHE A 94 10.39 0.21 -2.71
CA PHE A 94 10.22 -1.10 -3.32
C PHE A 94 11.47 -1.99 -3.22
N VAL A 95 12.67 -1.43 -3.48
CA VAL A 95 13.95 -2.15 -3.37
C VAL A 95 14.15 -2.77 -1.98
N LYS A 96 13.66 -2.11 -0.92
CA LYS A 96 13.77 -2.63 0.46
C LYS A 96 12.93 -3.88 0.68
N TYR A 97 11.86 -4.06 -0.08
CA TYR A 97 10.90 -5.14 0.12
C TYR A 97 11.01 -6.26 -0.92
N MET A 98 11.90 -6.15 -1.92
CA MET A 98 12.07 -7.18 -2.97
C MET A 98 12.49 -8.55 -2.45
N HIS A 99 13.05 -8.62 -1.24
CA HIS A 99 13.45 -9.88 -0.59
C HIS A 99 12.29 -10.62 0.09
N LYS A 100 11.08 -10.03 0.12
CA LYS A 100 9.89 -10.66 0.72
C LYS A 100 9.20 -11.56 -0.31
N GLU A 101 8.77 -12.72 0.12
CA GLU A 101 8.21 -13.76 -0.76
C GLU A 101 6.73 -13.53 -1.10
N THR A 102 5.97 -12.83 -0.24
CA THR A 102 4.54 -12.62 -0.41
C THR A 102 4.15 -11.14 -0.30
N VAL A 103 3.09 -10.76 -1.01
CA VAL A 103 2.51 -9.41 -0.94
C VAL A 103 1.99 -9.11 0.47
N ALA A 104 1.47 -10.10 1.18
CA ALA A 104 1.05 -9.96 2.58
C ALA A 104 2.23 -9.57 3.50
N ASP A 105 3.41 -10.16 3.31
CA ASP A 105 4.61 -9.82 4.08
C ASP A 105 5.11 -8.41 3.75
N VAL A 106 5.10 -8.05 2.46
CA VAL A 106 5.45 -6.68 2.02
C VAL A 106 4.49 -5.67 2.66
N TRP A 107 3.19 -5.93 2.57
CA TRP A 107 2.15 -5.03 3.06
C TRP A 107 2.19 -4.87 4.58
N SER A 108 2.29 -5.96 5.34
CA SER A 108 2.37 -5.89 6.80
C SER A 108 3.62 -5.14 7.27
N THR A 109 4.76 -5.34 6.61
CA THR A 109 6.00 -4.61 6.92
C THR A 109 5.85 -3.12 6.58
N LEU A 110 5.25 -2.79 5.44
CA LEU A 110 4.97 -1.42 5.02
C LEU A 110 4.06 -0.71 6.03
N VAL A 111 2.98 -1.37 6.45
CA VAL A 111 2.04 -0.86 7.45
C VAL A 111 2.76 -0.57 8.76
N LEU A 112 3.62 -1.46 9.22
CA LEU A 112 4.39 -1.26 10.44
C LEU A 112 5.38 -0.08 10.34
N GLU A 113 6.16 -0.01 9.26
CA GLU A 113 7.17 1.05 9.07
C GLU A 113 6.52 2.43 8.98
N PHE A 114 5.50 2.57 8.12
CA PHE A 114 4.92 3.87 7.82
C PHE A 114 3.92 4.35 8.88
N THR A 115 3.29 3.43 9.63
CA THR A 115 2.54 3.80 10.83
C THR A 115 3.47 4.37 11.89
N LYS A 116 4.65 3.76 12.09
CA LYS A 116 5.67 4.30 13.01
C LYS A 116 6.19 5.66 12.56
N LYS A 117 6.53 5.81 11.28
CA LYS A 117 7.00 7.09 10.71
C LYS A 117 5.97 8.21 10.85
N SER A 118 4.72 7.94 10.48
CA SER A 118 3.65 8.93 10.60
C SER A 118 3.35 9.31 12.05
N MET A 119 3.47 8.37 13.00
CA MET A 119 3.35 8.67 14.43
C MET A 119 4.48 9.56 14.93
N ILE A 120 5.73 9.27 14.59
CA ILE A 120 6.89 10.11 14.97
C ILE A 120 6.73 11.52 14.39
N MET A 121 6.29 11.64 13.13
CA MET A 121 6.06 12.94 12.50
C MET A 121 4.99 13.76 13.25
N LYS A 122 3.87 13.13 13.62
CA LYS A 122 2.83 13.78 14.44
C LYS A 122 3.36 14.25 15.79
N LEU A 123 4.19 13.43 16.44
CA LEU A 123 4.82 13.80 17.71
C LEU A 123 5.80 14.97 17.53
N ASN A 124 6.57 14.99 16.45
CA ASN A 124 7.47 16.10 16.14
C ASN A 124 6.70 17.41 15.92
N LEU A 125 5.66 17.38 15.09
CA LEU A 125 4.78 18.55 14.88
C LEU A 125 4.14 19.04 16.18
N HIS A 126 3.71 18.13 17.04
CA HIS A 126 3.18 18.49 18.35
C HIS A 126 4.25 19.13 19.25
N SER A 127 5.46 18.58 19.25
CA SER A 127 6.60 19.15 20.00
C SER A 127 6.97 20.54 19.49
N GLU A 128 7.06 20.74 18.16
CA GLU A 128 7.32 22.04 17.55
C GLU A 128 6.21 23.04 17.91
N PHE A 129 4.95 22.62 17.83
CA PHE A 129 3.82 23.46 18.23
C PHE A 129 3.88 23.86 19.71
N MET A 130 4.26 22.95 20.61
CA MET A 130 4.41 23.27 22.04
C MET A 130 5.63 24.14 22.33
N ALA A 131 6.71 24.01 21.54
CA ALA A 131 7.89 24.85 21.60
C ALA A 131 7.66 26.25 21.01
N LEU A 132 6.64 26.43 20.15
CA LEU A 132 6.18 27.74 19.69
C LEU A 132 5.56 28.50 20.88
N HIS A 133 6.41 29.17 21.64
CA HIS A 133 5.98 30.10 22.66
C HIS A 133 5.63 31.46 22.05
N TYR A 134 4.56 32.07 22.55
CA TYR A 134 4.27 33.47 22.31
C TYR A 134 5.46 34.34 22.76
N LYS A 135 6.13 35.00 21.81
CA LYS A 135 7.10 36.04 22.12
C LYS A 135 6.35 37.35 22.31
N LYS A 136 6.33 37.86 23.55
CA LYS A 136 5.73 39.17 23.86
C LYS A 136 6.39 40.26 23.01
N GLY A 137 5.61 40.90 22.14
CA GLY A 137 6.08 41.94 21.21
C GLY A 137 6.42 41.46 19.79
N ALA A 138 6.26 40.16 19.47
CA ALA A 138 6.34 39.70 18.09
C ALA A 138 5.11 40.19 17.31
N ASN A 139 5.34 41.07 16.34
CA ASN A 139 4.29 41.59 15.47
C ASN A 139 4.11 40.61 14.30
N LEU A 140 3.04 39.82 14.35
CA LEU A 140 2.74 38.77 13.37
C LEU A 140 2.48 39.31 11.96
N CYS A 141 2.24 40.63 11.81
CA CYS A 141 1.97 41.26 10.52
C CYS A 141 3.23 41.43 9.64
N ILE A 142 4.44 41.29 10.19
CA ILE A 142 5.69 41.48 9.44
C ILE A 142 6.13 40.19 8.70
N GLU A 143 5.53 39.04 9.01
CA GLU A 143 5.88 37.75 8.36
C GLU A 143 5.07 37.47 7.07
N PHE A 144 4.14 38.36 6.69
CA PHE A 144 3.25 38.20 5.53
C PHE A 144 3.46 39.25 4.42
N ASP A 145 4.47 40.12 4.55
CA ASP A 145 4.96 41.02 3.49
C ASP A 145 6.17 40.40 2.75
#